data_AF-A0A7W7Y3Q0-F1
#
_entry.id   AF-A0A7W7Y3Q0-F1
#
_cell.length_a   1.000
_cell.length_b   1.000
_cell.length_c   1.000
_cell.angle_alpha   90.00
_cell.angle_beta   90.00
_cell.angle_gamma   90.00
#
_symmetry.space_group_name_H-M   'P 1'
#
loop_
_entity.id
_entity.type
_entity.pdbx_description
1 polymer ?
#
loop_
_entity_poly.entity_id
_entity_poly.type
_entity_poly.pdbx_seq_one_letter_code
_entity_poly.pdbx_strand_id
1 'polypeptide(L)'
;MEQEYSQENNKNGTTTLSQDLHYILAHEGEFLTLNQILDRLGSRSFGLLAILFSFPSALPVPAPGYSVPFGIILMLLGIQVALGKSKPWFPRRILQWRITALRSQKLLAQASRFFARTEALVRPRMLWLTRSWVRPVSGTVIMTMAFLMLFPIPLTNTAPALVIFLCGVGMSERDGLFLLGAVIMGVLAAAFYATIILAFVLLGPQALEIVAAWF
;
A
#
# COMPACT_ATOMS: atom_id res chain seq x y z
N MET A 1 9.92 18.66 26.81
CA MET A 1 9.48 18.84 25.40
C MET A 1 9.25 17.54 24.61
N GLU A 2 10.24 16.71 24.23
CA GLU A 2 9.94 15.38 23.60
C GLU A 2 9.09 14.47 24.52
N GLN A 3 9.35 14.53 25.82
CA GLN A 3 8.58 13.81 26.83
C GLN A 3 7.20 14.44 27.09
N GLU A 4 7.01 15.74 26.83
CA GLU A 4 5.69 16.40 26.97
C GLU A 4 4.80 16.10 25.77
N TYR A 5 5.35 16.10 24.54
CA TYR A 5 4.61 15.72 23.34
C TYR A 5 4.16 14.24 23.38
N SER A 6 5.00 13.38 23.95
CA SER A 6 4.68 11.96 24.17
C SER A 6 3.64 11.74 25.27
N GLN A 7 3.61 12.60 26.30
CA GLN A 7 2.65 12.49 27.40
C GLN A 7 1.29 13.12 27.10
N GLU A 8 1.25 14.21 26.32
CA GLU A 8 0.00 14.90 25.99
C GLU A 8 -0.82 14.15 24.93
N ASN A 9 -0.16 13.51 23.96
CA ASN A 9 -0.83 12.63 22.98
C ASN A 9 -1.29 11.28 23.55
N ASN A 10 -0.71 10.82 24.66
CA ASN A 10 -1.18 9.60 25.34
C ASN A 10 -2.52 9.83 26.08
N LYS A 11 -2.93 11.10 26.29
CA LYS A 11 -4.26 11.43 26.83
C LYS A 11 -5.37 11.45 25.77
N ASN A 12 -5.03 11.67 24.49
CA ASN A 12 -5.98 11.80 23.39
C ASN A 12 -5.67 10.74 22.32
N GLY A 13 -6.04 9.48 22.59
CA GLY A 13 -5.69 8.35 21.74
C GLY A 13 -6.29 8.42 20.33
N THR A 14 -5.53 8.95 19.36
CA THR A 14 -5.30 8.46 17.98
C THR A 14 -4.65 9.59 17.17
N THR A 15 -3.31 9.62 17.06
CA THR A 15 -2.65 10.52 16.09
C THR A 15 -2.89 10.00 14.67
N THR A 16 -3.20 10.90 13.74
CA THR A 16 -3.40 10.58 12.33
C THR A 16 -2.06 10.53 11.59
N LEU A 17 -2.00 9.81 10.48
CA LEU A 17 -0.75 9.64 9.74
C LEU A 17 -0.20 10.97 9.20
N SER A 18 -1.09 11.92 8.89
CA SER A 18 -0.73 13.27 8.47
C SER A 18 0.05 14.02 9.57
N GLN A 19 -0.36 13.88 10.84
CA GLN A 19 0.31 14.48 11.99
C GLN A 19 1.70 13.88 12.22
N ASP A 20 1.83 12.55 12.12
CA ASP A 20 3.12 11.87 12.25
C ASP A 20 4.09 12.33 11.14
N LEU A 21 3.62 12.45 9.89
CA LEU A 21 4.42 12.97 8.77
C LEU A 21 4.81 14.44 8.96
N HIS A 22 3.88 15.30 9.39
CA HIS A 22 4.17 16.72 9.64
C HIS A 22 5.17 16.92 10.77
N TYR A 23 5.10 16.12 11.82
CA TYR A 23 6.05 16.16 12.93
C TYR A 23 7.47 15.79 12.49
N ILE A 24 7.62 14.73 11.67
CA ILE A 24 8.90 14.31 11.10
C ILE A 24 9.48 15.41 10.19
N LEU A 25 8.64 16.03 9.36
CA LEU A 25 9.06 17.09 8.44
C LEU A 25 9.49 18.38 9.16
N ALA A 26 8.91 18.68 10.32
CA ALA A 26 9.21 19.89 11.07
C ALA A 26 10.49 19.80 11.91
N HIS A 27 10.97 18.59 12.22
CA HIS A 27 12.07 18.36 13.18
C HIS A 27 13.31 17.70 12.60
N GLU A 28 13.30 17.24 11.34
CA GLU A 28 14.49 16.65 10.71
C GLU A 28 15.08 17.59 9.65
N GLY A 29 16.41 17.78 9.69
CA GLY A 29 17.16 18.75 8.89
C GLY A 29 17.24 18.47 7.38
N GLU A 30 18.34 18.87 6.72
CA GLU A 30 18.48 18.88 5.25
C GLU A 30 18.32 17.51 4.53
N PHE A 31 18.46 16.39 5.24
CA PHE A 31 18.38 15.05 4.68
C PHE A 31 17.63 14.09 5.60
N LEU A 32 16.65 13.37 5.03
CA LEU A 32 15.89 12.33 5.72
C LEU A 32 16.15 10.98 5.04
N THR A 33 16.47 9.96 5.83
CA THR A 33 16.64 8.58 5.30
C THR A 33 15.33 7.81 5.33
N LEU A 34 15.15 6.89 4.38
CA LEU A 34 13.97 6.01 4.38
C LEU A 34 13.87 5.22 5.70
N ASN A 35 15.00 4.78 6.27
CA ASN A 35 14.99 4.06 7.55
C ASN A 35 14.38 4.87 8.70
N GLN A 36 14.69 6.17 8.83
CA GLN A 36 14.12 7.02 9.87
C GLN A 36 12.59 7.14 9.74
N ILE A 37 12.10 7.29 8.51
CA ILE A 37 10.65 7.34 8.23
C ILE A 37 9.99 6.01 8.62
N LEU A 38 10.57 4.89 8.21
CA LEU A 38 10.04 3.56 8.50
C LEU A 38 10.06 3.23 9.99
N ASP A 39 11.13 3.60 10.71
CA ASP A 39 11.25 3.35 12.15
C ASP A 39 10.26 4.20 12.96
N ARG A 40 9.98 5.46 12.57
CA ARG A 40 8.98 6.31 13.25
C ARG A 40 7.54 5.86 12.99
N LEU A 41 7.23 5.40 11.77
CA LEU A 41 5.88 4.95 11.41
C LEU A 41 5.59 3.51 11.84
N GLY A 42 6.61 2.72 12.17
CA GLY A 42 6.47 1.33 12.63
C GLY A 42 5.56 0.50 11.73
N SER A 43 4.46 -0.03 12.26
CA SER A 43 3.50 -0.84 11.50
C SER A 43 2.72 -0.08 10.43
N ARG A 44 2.57 1.25 10.55
CA ARG A 44 1.85 2.08 9.56
C ARG A 44 2.62 2.23 8.26
N SER A 45 3.93 2.02 8.30
CA SER A 45 4.80 2.13 7.13
C SER A 45 4.46 1.12 6.02
N PHE A 46 3.94 -0.07 6.36
CA PHE A 46 3.44 -1.02 5.37
C PHE A 46 2.29 -0.45 4.54
N GLY A 47 1.32 0.20 5.19
CA GLY A 47 0.18 0.81 4.51
C GLY A 47 0.62 1.95 3.58
N LEU A 48 1.54 2.78 4.05
CA LEU A 48 2.13 3.86 3.27
C LEU A 48 2.88 3.38 2.03
N LEU A 49 3.72 2.35 2.18
CA LEU A 49 4.45 1.80 1.05
C LEU A 49 3.51 1.13 0.05
N ALA A 50 2.49 0.42 0.54
CA ALA A 50 1.46 -0.17 -0.30
C ALA A 50 0.76 0.92 -1.13
N ILE A 51 0.35 2.03 -0.50
CA ILE A 51 -0.22 3.19 -1.19
C ILE A 51 0.76 3.76 -2.20
N LEU A 52 2.00 4.05 -1.81
CA LEU A 52 2.99 4.71 -2.65
C LEU A 52 3.28 3.91 -3.93
N PHE A 53 3.42 2.58 -3.82
CA PHE A 53 3.75 1.72 -4.96
C PHE A 53 2.53 1.29 -5.78
N SER A 54 1.34 1.20 -5.17
CA SER A 54 0.12 0.86 -5.89
C SER A 54 -0.52 2.07 -6.58
N PHE A 55 -0.39 3.28 -6.03
CA PHE A 55 -1.07 4.48 -6.52
C PHE A 55 -0.80 4.79 -8.00
N PRO A 56 0.46 4.76 -8.51
CA PRO A 56 0.72 4.96 -9.94
C PRO A 56 0.00 3.92 -10.83
N SER A 57 -0.17 2.70 -10.32
CA SER A 57 -0.83 1.60 -11.05
C SER A 57 -2.35 1.57 -10.86
N ALA A 58 -2.87 2.18 -9.79
CA ALA A 58 -4.30 2.31 -9.52
C ALA A 58 -4.95 3.40 -10.38
N LEU A 59 -4.16 4.35 -10.90
CA LEU A 59 -4.63 5.30 -11.89
C LEU A 59 -4.74 4.58 -13.25
N PRO A 60 -5.87 4.73 -13.97
CA PRO A 60 -6.08 4.12 -15.28
C PRO A 60 -5.28 4.87 -16.36
N VAL A 61 -3.96 4.91 -16.21
CA VAL A 61 -3.03 5.49 -17.17
C VAL A 61 -2.39 4.33 -17.94
N PRO A 62 -2.56 4.26 -19.26
CA PRO A 62 -1.90 3.24 -20.07
C PRO A 62 -0.40 3.58 -20.15
N ALA A 63 0.40 3.04 -19.23
CA ALA A 63 1.85 2.99 -19.41
C ALA A 63 2.34 1.52 -19.42
N PRO A 64 3.05 1.09 -20.48
CA PRO A 64 3.56 -0.27 -20.55
C PRO A 64 4.65 -0.54 -19.49
N GLY A 65 4.67 -1.74 -18.90
CA GLY A 65 5.87 -2.31 -18.29
C GLY A 65 6.23 -1.93 -16.84
N TYR A 66 5.58 -0.96 -16.20
CA TYR A 66 5.90 -0.59 -14.81
C TYR A 66 5.24 -1.50 -13.75
N SER A 67 4.17 -2.23 -14.11
CA SER A 67 3.42 -3.07 -13.16
C SER A 67 4.24 -4.23 -12.58
N VAL A 68 5.21 -4.76 -13.33
CA VAL A 68 6.04 -5.91 -12.90
C VAL A 68 6.98 -5.55 -11.74
N PRO A 69 7.86 -4.52 -11.82
CA PRO A 69 8.73 -4.17 -10.70
C PRO A 69 7.94 -3.74 -9.46
N PHE A 70 6.84 -2.98 -9.63
CA PHE A 70 5.98 -2.64 -8.49
C PHE A 70 5.28 -3.86 -7.91
N GLY A 71 4.80 -4.79 -8.75
CA GLY A 71 4.22 -6.06 -8.32
C GLY A 71 5.17 -6.89 -7.47
N ILE A 72 6.46 -6.99 -7.84
CA ILE A 72 7.47 -7.70 -7.05
C ILE A 72 7.66 -7.03 -5.68
N ILE A 73 7.79 -5.71 -5.64
CA ILE A 73 7.95 -4.96 -4.38
C ILE A 73 6.73 -5.15 -3.47
N LEU A 74 5.53 -5.01 -4.03
CA LEU A 74 4.26 -5.16 -3.31
C LEU A 74 4.04 -6.60 -2.85
N MET A 75 4.47 -7.60 -3.62
CA MET A 75 4.40 -9.01 -3.23
C MET A 75 5.28 -9.28 -2.02
N LEU A 76 6.54 -8.82 -2.04
CA LEU A 76 7.45 -8.94 -0.89
C LEU A 76 6.87 -8.24 0.35
N LEU A 77 6.25 -7.06 0.15
CA LEU A 77 5.58 -6.33 1.22
C LEU A 77 4.41 -7.13 1.79
N GLY A 78 3.55 -7.70 0.93
CA GLY A 78 2.41 -8.53 1.32
C GLY A 78 2.82 -9.76 2.11
N ILE A 79 3.88 -10.47 1.67
CA ILE A 79 4.45 -11.62 2.39
C ILE A 79 4.89 -11.21 3.81
N GLN A 80 5.60 -10.09 3.95
CA GLN A 80 6.06 -9.64 5.25
C GLN A 80 4.90 -9.27 6.19
N VAL A 81 3.84 -8.65 5.66
CA VAL A 81 2.62 -8.35 6.40
C VAL A 81 1.90 -9.64 6.80
N ALA A 82 1.81 -10.62 5.90
CA ALA A 82 1.21 -11.94 6.15
C ALA A 82 1.94 -12.70 7.26
N LEU A 83 3.27 -12.57 7.31
CA LEU A 83 4.13 -13.12 8.37
C LEU A 83 4.11 -12.32 9.69
N GLY A 84 3.29 -11.26 9.78
CA GLY A 84 3.14 -10.47 11.00
C GLY A 84 4.35 -9.60 11.35
N LYS A 85 5.24 -9.28 10.37
CA LYS A 85 6.39 -8.42 10.63
C LYS A 85 5.95 -7.04 11.10
N SER A 86 6.60 -6.52 12.14
CA SER A 86 6.29 -5.21 12.72
C SER A 86 6.68 -4.04 11.83
N LYS A 87 7.73 -4.21 11.00
CA LYS A 87 8.23 -3.21 10.05
C LYS A 87 8.69 -3.83 8.72
N PRO A 88 8.63 -3.08 7.59
CA PRO A 88 9.13 -3.51 6.30
C PRO A 88 10.63 -3.74 6.32
N TRP A 89 11.08 -4.86 5.76
CA TRP A 89 12.47 -5.16 5.52
C TRP A 89 12.85 -4.71 4.10
N PHE A 90 13.94 -3.95 4.01
CA PHE A 90 14.57 -3.54 2.76
C PHE A 90 16.08 -3.80 2.81
N PRO A 91 16.76 -3.95 1.64
CA PRO A 91 18.20 -4.02 1.57
C PRO A 91 18.86 -2.78 2.20
N ARG A 92 20.00 -2.96 2.89
CA ARG A 92 20.73 -1.87 3.57
C ARG A 92 20.98 -0.64 2.68
N ARG A 93 21.19 -0.84 1.37
CA ARG A 93 21.38 0.24 0.39
C ARG A 93 20.15 1.14 0.21
N ILE A 94 18.94 0.58 0.27
CA ILE A 94 17.68 1.33 0.13
C ILE A 94 17.33 2.04 1.45
N LEU A 95 17.64 1.42 2.58
CA LEU A 95 17.45 2.02 3.91
C LEU A 95 18.33 3.27 4.12
N GLN A 96 19.53 3.27 3.55
CA GLN A 96 20.48 4.39 3.60
C GLN A 96 20.26 5.42 2.49
N TRP A 97 19.24 5.25 1.64
CA TRP A 97 18.98 6.18 0.56
C TRP A 97 18.53 7.52 1.14
N ARG A 98 19.37 8.54 0.96
CA ARG A 98 19.15 9.91 1.44
C ARG A 98 18.28 10.62 0.41
N ILE A 99 17.05 10.97 0.80
CA ILE A 99 16.19 11.79 -0.02
C ILE A 99 16.40 13.24 0.46
N THR A 100 16.81 14.14 -0.45
CA THR A 100 16.94 15.57 -0.14
C THR A 100 15.63 16.11 0.43
N ALA A 101 15.71 16.90 1.51
CA ALA A 101 14.55 17.44 2.22
C ALA A 101 13.49 18.07 1.31
N LEU A 102 13.88 18.71 0.20
CA LEU A 102 12.93 19.28 -0.78
C LEU A 102 12.09 18.24 -1.53
N ARG A 103 12.66 17.10 -1.93
CA ARG A 103 11.93 16.04 -2.63
C ARG A 103 11.08 15.22 -1.66
N SER A 104 11.62 14.95 -0.46
CA SER A 104 10.85 14.30 0.60
C SER A 104 9.72 15.21 1.08
N GLN A 105 9.94 16.51 1.29
CA GLN A 105 8.88 17.46 1.62
C GLN A 105 7.79 17.51 0.56
N LYS A 106 8.11 17.52 -0.75
CA LYS A 106 7.07 17.49 -1.80
C LYS A 106 6.26 16.20 -1.78
N LEU A 107 6.92 15.04 -1.69
CA LEU A 107 6.25 13.73 -1.65
C LEU A 107 5.44 13.55 -0.37
N LEU A 108 6.02 13.89 0.79
CA LEU A 108 5.35 13.80 2.09
C LEU A 108 4.26 14.88 2.23
N ALA A 109 4.40 16.07 1.66
CA ALA A 109 3.34 17.08 1.65
C ALA A 109 2.21 16.70 0.69
N GLN A 110 2.50 16.04 -0.44
CA GLN A 110 1.46 15.48 -1.31
C GLN A 110 0.74 14.32 -0.64
N ALA A 111 1.48 13.39 -0.01
CA ALA A 111 0.92 12.32 0.79
C ALA A 111 0.08 12.91 1.94
N SER A 112 0.63 13.85 2.72
CA SER A 112 -0.09 14.54 3.80
C SER A 112 -1.35 15.25 3.30
N ARG A 113 -1.31 15.98 2.18
CA ARG A 113 -2.52 16.61 1.59
C ARG A 113 -3.53 15.59 1.10
N PHE A 114 -3.08 14.46 0.55
CA PHE A 114 -3.95 13.35 0.16
C PHE A 114 -4.61 12.72 1.38
N PHE A 115 -3.84 12.44 2.43
CA PHE A 115 -4.33 11.92 3.70
C PHE A 115 -5.24 12.90 4.44
N ALA A 116 -4.91 14.19 4.51
CA ALA A 116 -5.73 15.23 5.14
C ALA A 116 -7.08 15.43 4.41
N ARG A 117 -7.11 15.32 3.07
CA ARG A 117 -8.38 15.32 2.31
C ARG A 117 -9.18 14.05 2.53
N THR A 118 -8.49 12.92 2.70
CA THR A 118 -9.13 11.63 2.99
C THR A 118 -9.42 11.44 4.47
N GLU A 119 -8.93 12.30 5.38
CA GLU A 119 -9.14 12.26 6.85
C GLU A 119 -10.62 12.47 7.22
N ALA A 120 -11.39 13.17 6.36
CA ALA A 120 -12.84 13.24 6.48
C ALA A 120 -13.54 11.89 6.17
N LEU A 121 -12.95 11.08 5.27
CA LEU A 121 -13.46 9.80 4.80
C LEU A 121 -12.92 8.61 5.63
N VAL A 122 -11.65 8.67 6.02
CA VAL A 122 -10.89 7.66 6.74
C VAL A 122 -10.77 8.12 8.19
N ARG A 123 -11.62 7.56 9.04
CA ARG A 123 -11.50 7.73 10.49
C ARG A 123 -11.11 6.37 11.08
N PRO A 124 -10.47 6.28 12.25
CA PRO A 124 -10.25 5.01 12.95
C PRO A 124 -11.61 4.42 13.44
N ARG A 125 -12.40 3.91 12.51
CA ARG A 125 -13.71 3.28 12.73
C ARG A 125 -13.49 1.77 12.87
N MET A 126 -14.19 1.15 13.82
CA MET A 126 -14.10 -0.28 14.11
C MET A 126 -12.69 -0.78 14.48
N LEU A 127 -12.07 -0.19 15.51
CA LEU A 127 -10.79 -0.64 16.09
C LEU A 127 -10.78 -2.14 16.49
N TRP A 128 -11.94 -2.75 16.72
CA TRP A 128 -12.09 -4.19 16.95
C TRP A 128 -11.69 -5.04 15.74
N LEU A 129 -11.91 -4.53 14.52
CA LEU A 129 -11.48 -5.16 13.27
C LEU A 129 -9.98 -4.93 13.01
N THR A 130 -9.27 -4.16 13.83
CA THR A 130 -7.80 -4.05 13.77
C THR A 130 -7.11 -5.07 14.69
N ARG A 131 -7.84 -6.07 15.22
CA ARG A 131 -7.29 -7.23 15.95
C ARG A 131 -6.22 -7.96 15.12
N SER A 132 -5.34 -8.66 15.82
CA SER A 132 -4.14 -9.34 15.30
C SER A 132 -4.33 -10.12 13.99
N TRP A 133 -5.52 -10.70 13.74
CA TRP A 133 -5.85 -11.50 12.55
C TRP A 133 -6.08 -10.72 11.25
N VAL A 134 -6.47 -9.45 11.32
CA VAL A 134 -6.77 -8.68 10.10
C VAL A 134 -5.49 -8.26 9.37
N ARG A 135 -4.38 -8.16 10.10
CA ARG A 135 -3.06 -7.87 9.54
C ARG A 135 -2.58 -8.99 8.60
N PRO A 136 -2.51 -10.28 9.00
CA PRO A 136 -2.09 -11.33 8.08
C PRO A 136 -3.04 -11.49 6.89
N VAL A 137 -4.37 -11.34 7.08
CA VAL A 137 -5.35 -11.37 5.99
C VAL A 137 -5.07 -10.27 4.96
N SER A 138 -4.83 -9.03 5.43
CA SER A 138 -4.48 -7.92 4.54
C SER A 138 -3.18 -8.19 3.78
N GLY A 139 -2.19 -8.80 4.45
CA GLY A 139 -0.95 -9.26 3.82
C GLY A 139 -1.17 -10.29 2.73
N THR A 140 -2.05 -11.27 2.97
CA THR A 140 -2.43 -12.28 1.97
C THR A 140 -3.13 -11.64 0.77
N VAL A 141 -4.08 -10.72 0.99
CA VAL A 141 -4.75 -10.00 -0.10
C VAL A 141 -3.74 -9.20 -0.92
N ILE A 142 -2.85 -8.45 -0.28
CA ILE A 142 -1.79 -7.69 -0.98
C ILE A 142 -0.90 -8.64 -1.78
N MET A 143 -0.47 -9.76 -1.19
CA MET A 143 0.37 -10.76 -1.86
C MET A 143 -0.32 -11.34 -3.10
N THR A 144 -1.59 -11.74 -2.99
CA THR A 144 -2.38 -12.29 -4.11
C THR A 144 -2.57 -11.25 -5.21
N MET A 145 -2.98 -10.02 -4.86
CA MET A 145 -3.16 -8.96 -5.86
C MET A 145 -1.84 -8.59 -6.55
N ALA A 146 -0.73 -8.55 -5.80
CA ALA A 146 0.58 -8.27 -6.35
C ALA A 146 1.05 -9.40 -7.29
N PHE A 147 0.73 -10.66 -6.98
CA PHE A 147 0.95 -11.79 -7.90
C PHE A 147 0.17 -11.62 -9.20
N LEU A 148 -1.10 -11.22 -9.13
CA LEU A 148 -1.91 -10.96 -10.32
C LEU A 148 -1.34 -9.82 -11.17
N MET A 149 -0.72 -8.80 -10.56
CA MET A 149 -0.04 -7.71 -11.29
C MET A 149 1.21 -8.16 -12.06
N LEU A 150 1.80 -9.31 -11.72
CA LEU A 150 2.95 -9.84 -12.46
C LEU A 150 2.57 -10.32 -13.87
N PHE A 151 1.29 -10.59 -14.11
CA PHE A 151 0.78 -10.89 -15.45
C PHE A 151 0.49 -9.54 -16.14
N PRO A 152 1.29 -9.14 -17.15
CA PRO A 152 1.14 -7.83 -17.79
C PRO A 152 -0.02 -7.87 -18.79
N ILE A 153 -1.24 -8.06 -18.30
CA ILE A 153 -2.46 -7.91 -19.09
C ILE A 153 -2.83 -6.42 -19.05
N PRO A 154 -2.86 -5.72 -20.20
CA PRO A 154 -3.20 -4.31 -20.25
C PRO A 154 -4.61 -4.08 -19.68
N LEU A 155 -4.81 -2.94 -19.02
CA LEU A 155 -6.08 -2.51 -18.39
C LEU A 155 -6.55 -3.33 -17.17
N THR A 156 -6.12 -4.57 -16.96
CA THR A 156 -6.58 -5.37 -15.80
C THR A 156 -5.80 -5.06 -14.52
N ASN A 157 -4.54 -4.65 -14.63
CA ASN A 157 -3.66 -4.39 -13.48
C ASN A 157 -4.11 -3.21 -12.59
N THR A 158 -4.99 -2.36 -13.09
CA THR A 158 -5.62 -1.28 -12.32
C THR A 158 -6.46 -1.82 -11.17
N ALA A 159 -7.18 -2.94 -11.39
CA ALA A 159 -8.06 -3.51 -10.37
C ALA A 159 -7.27 -4.08 -9.16
N PRO A 160 -6.26 -4.96 -9.35
CA PRO A 160 -5.40 -5.39 -8.26
C PRO A 160 -4.67 -4.23 -7.57
N ALA A 161 -4.19 -3.24 -8.33
CA ALA A 161 -3.53 -2.07 -7.75
C ALA A 161 -4.47 -1.27 -6.84
N LEU A 162 -5.73 -1.08 -7.25
CA LEU A 162 -6.74 -0.40 -6.44
C LEU A 162 -7.05 -1.17 -5.15
N VAL A 163 -7.11 -2.49 -5.19
CA VAL A 163 -7.29 -3.32 -3.98
C VAL A 163 -6.12 -3.15 -3.01
N ILE A 164 -4.88 -3.18 -3.51
CA ILE A 164 -3.67 -2.97 -2.69
C ILE A 164 -3.66 -1.56 -2.09
N PHE A 165 -4.07 -0.56 -2.88
CA PHE A 165 -4.20 0.82 -2.43
C PHE A 165 -5.19 0.95 -1.26
N LEU A 166 -6.38 0.35 -1.38
CA LEU A 166 -7.39 0.34 -0.32
C LEU A 166 -6.91 -0.40 0.93
N CYS A 167 -6.22 -1.54 0.76
CA CYS A 167 -5.56 -2.22 1.88
C CYS A 167 -4.56 -1.29 2.58
N GLY A 168 -3.75 -0.57 1.81
CA GLY A 168 -2.76 0.37 2.33
C GLY A 168 -3.40 1.50 3.14
N VAL A 169 -4.50 2.07 2.65
CA VAL A 169 -5.28 3.12 3.37
C VAL A 169 -5.83 2.59 4.68
N GLY A 170 -6.50 1.42 4.65
CA GLY A 170 -7.06 0.79 5.84
C GLY A 170 -6.00 0.42 6.88
N MET A 171 -4.83 -0.07 6.44
CA MET A 171 -3.70 -0.39 7.32
C MET A 171 -3.04 0.85 7.93
N SER A 172 -2.92 1.93 7.14
CA SER A 172 -2.27 3.18 7.54
C SER A 172 -3.07 3.90 8.63
N GLU A 173 -4.38 4.01 8.44
CA GLU A 173 -5.28 4.74 9.33
C GLU A 173 -6.01 3.84 10.35
N ARG A 174 -5.73 2.53 10.34
CA ARG A 174 -6.42 1.53 11.18
C ARG A 174 -7.95 1.50 10.99
N ASP A 175 -8.40 1.79 9.77
CA ASP A 175 -9.83 1.78 9.42
C ASP A 175 -10.26 0.37 8.96
N GLY A 176 -11.08 -0.29 9.77
CA GLY A 176 -11.55 -1.65 9.51
C GLY A 176 -12.50 -1.76 8.31
N LEU A 177 -13.22 -0.69 7.96
CA LEU A 177 -14.17 -0.71 6.84
C LEU A 177 -13.42 -0.70 5.50
N PHE A 178 -12.35 0.07 5.39
CA PHE A 178 -11.49 0.06 4.20
C PHE A 178 -10.85 -1.30 3.99
N LEU A 179 -10.41 -1.97 5.07
CA LEU A 179 -9.87 -3.33 4.99
C LEU A 179 -10.94 -4.33 4.55
N LEU A 180 -12.15 -4.25 5.08
CA LEU A 180 -13.25 -5.12 4.65
C LEU A 180 -13.60 -4.90 3.17
N GLY A 181 -13.74 -3.64 2.75
CA GLY A 181 -13.98 -3.29 1.36
C GLY A 181 -12.86 -3.78 0.44
N ALA A 182 -11.60 -3.65 0.87
CA ALA A 182 -10.46 -4.15 0.12
C ALA A 182 -10.45 -5.69 0.03
N VAL A 183 -10.82 -6.41 1.08
CA VAL A 183 -10.96 -7.88 1.04
C VAL A 183 -12.06 -8.29 0.05
N ILE A 184 -13.25 -7.66 0.12
CA ILE A 184 -14.36 -7.97 -0.79
C ILE A 184 -13.95 -7.70 -2.24
N MET A 185 -13.39 -6.51 -2.51
CA MET A 185 -12.88 -6.16 -3.84
C MET A 185 -11.77 -7.11 -4.30
N GLY A 186 -10.89 -7.54 -3.39
CA GLY A 186 -9.84 -8.51 -3.67
C GLY A 186 -10.38 -9.88 -4.06
N VAL A 187 -11.43 -10.36 -3.40
CA VAL A 187 -12.12 -11.61 -3.76
C VAL A 187 -12.76 -11.49 -5.14
N LEU A 188 -13.45 -10.38 -5.42
CA LEU A 188 -14.06 -10.13 -6.73
C LEU A 188 -13.00 -10.05 -7.85
N ALA A 189 -11.89 -9.36 -7.61
CA ALA A 189 -10.77 -9.28 -8.54
C ALA A 189 -10.14 -10.65 -8.77
N ALA A 190 -9.90 -11.43 -7.71
CA ALA A 190 -9.36 -12.79 -7.82
C ALA A 190 -10.31 -13.71 -8.61
N ALA A 191 -11.62 -13.63 -8.38
CA ALA A 191 -12.61 -14.39 -9.13
C ALA A 191 -12.62 -14.00 -10.61
N PHE A 192 -12.55 -12.71 -10.93
CA PHE A 192 -12.45 -12.23 -12.31
C PHE A 192 -11.18 -12.78 -13.00
N TYR A 193 -10.01 -12.69 -12.36
CA TYR A 193 -8.79 -13.29 -12.90
C TYR A 193 -8.89 -14.82 -13.05
N ALA A 194 -9.53 -15.51 -12.10
CA ALA A 194 -9.77 -16.95 -12.21
C ALA A 194 -10.65 -17.29 -13.42
N THR A 195 -11.67 -16.49 -13.74
CA THR A 195 -12.47 -16.68 -14.97
C THR A 195 -11.65 -16.49 -16.24
N ILE A 196 -10.74 -15.52 -16.27
CA ILE A 196 -9.83 -15.31 -17.42
C ILE A 196 -8.91 -16.52 -17.59
N ILE A 197 -8.29 -16.98 -16.50
CA ILE A 197 -7.39 -18.13 -16.51
C ILE A 197 -8.14 -19.39 -16.95
N LEU A 198 -9.35 -19.62 -16.42
CA LEU A 198 -10.18 -20.77 -16.78
C LEU A 198 -10.58 -20.73 -18.26
N ALA A 199 -11.02 -19.57 -18.76
CA ALA A 199 -11.33 -19.39 -20.18
C ALA A 199 -10.11 -19.72 -21.05
N PHE A 200 -8.92 -19.25 -20.66
CA PHE A 200 -7.68 -19.53 -21.38
C PHE A 200 -7.35 -21.04 -21.41
N VAL A 201 -7.52 -21.74 -20.28
CA VAL A 201 -7.29 -23.19 -20.18
C VAL A 201 -8.32 -23.99 -20.99
N LEU A 202 -9.59 -23.57 -21.00
CA LEU A 202 -10.68 -24.26 -21.71
C LEU A 202 -10.68 -24.03 -23.23
N LEU A 203 -10.37 -22.81 -23.69
CA LEU A 203 -10.32 -22.47 -25.12
C LEU A 203 -9.00 -22.92 -25.80
N GLY A 204 -7.97 -23.27 -25.03
CA GLY A 204 -6.69 -23.73 -25.58
C GLY A 204 -5.96 -22.66 -26.41
N PRO A 205 -5.16 -23.04 -27.43
CA PRO A 205 -4.30 -22.11 -28.17
C PRO A 205 -5.05 -21.01 -28.95
N GLN A 206 -6.36 -21.10 -29.13
CA GLN A 206 -7.18 -20.05 -29.74
C GLN A 206 -7.28 -18.79 -28.87
N ALA A 207 -7.12 -18.92 -27.55
CA ALA A 207 -7.05 -17.78 -26.64
C ALA A 207 -5.77 -16.95 -26.84
N LEU A 208 -4.68 -17.59 -27.29
CA LEU A 208 -3.45 -16.88 -27.65
C LEU A 208 -3.65 -16.00 -28.89
N GLU A 209 -4.46 -16.41 -29.86
CA GLU A 209 -4.75 -15.59 -31.05
C GLU A 209 -5.56 -14.34 -30.68
N ILE A 210 -6.51 -14.46 -29.74
CA ILE A 210 -7.29 -13.32 -29.25
C ILE A 210 -6.39 -12.36 -28.47
N VAL A 211 -5.51 -12.86 -27.59
CA VAL A 211 -4.58 -12.01 -26.83
C VAL A 211 -3.51 -11.40 -27.74
N ALA A 212 -3.01 -12.16 -28.72
CA ALA A 212 -2.04 -11.66 -29.70
C ALA A 212 -2.66 -10.63 -30.64
N ALA A 213 -3.94 -10.74 -30.98
CA ALA A 213 -4.66 -9.73 -31.77
C ALA A 213 -4.87 -8.40 -31.01
N TRP A 214 -4.66 -8.38 -29.70
CA TRP A 214 -4.71 -7.18 -28.85
C TRP A 214 -3.36 -6.49 -28.68
N PHE A 215 -2.26 -7.06 -29.20
CA PHE A 215 -0.91 -6.47 -29.21
C PHE A 215 -0.49 -6.08 -30.62
#